data_AF-F4RYD3-F1
#
_entry.id   AF-F4RYD3-F1
#
_cell.length_a   1.000
_cell.length_b   1.000
_cell.length_c   1.000
_cell.angle_alpha   90.00
_cell.angle_beta   90.00
_cell.angle_gamma   90.00
#
_symmetry.space_group_name_H-M   'P 1'
#
loop_
_entity.id
_entity.type
_entity.pdbx_description
1 polymer ?
#
loop_
_entity_poly.entity_id
_entity_poly.type
_entity_poly.pdbx_seq_one_letter_code
_entity_poly.pdbx_strand_id
1 'polypeptide(L)' 'MMSQQYFKLLVVFLGLIAMIAPIAKGKSKNKPRIPKCGSTAATCKKGTPSCVGYTPSCGQGGKFNKCPEGVKCLRF' A
#
# COMPACT_ATOMS: atom_id res chain seq x y z
N MET A 1 -8.88 -51.88 1.06
CA MET A 1 -8.17 -51.21 -0.05
C MET A 1 -8.76 -49.82 -0.20
N MET A 2 -8.06 -48.78 0.27
CA MET A 2 -8.61 -47.43 0.18
C MET A 2 -8.62 -46.96 -1.27
N SER A 3 -9.83 -46.66 -1.71
CA SER A 3 -10.20 -46.45 -3.10
C SER A 3 -9.33 -45.35 -3.72
N GLN A 4 -8.55 -45.73 -4.74
CA GLN A 4 -7.71 -44.84 -5.56
C GLN A 4 -8.47 -43.59 -6.05
N GLN A 5 -9.80 -43.67 -6.13
CA GLN A 5 -10.66 -42.56 -6.52
C GLN A 5 -10.59 -41.38 -5.54
N TYR A 6 -10.46 -41.64 -4.24
CA TYR A 6 -10.32 -40.57 -3.22
C TYR A 6 -8.99 -39.84 -3.32
N PHE A 7 -7.92 -40.57 -3.63
CA PHE A 7 -6.59 -39.98 -3.81
C PHE A 7 -6.59 -39.07 -5.04
N LYS A 8 -7.22 -39.51 -6.13
CA LYS A 8 -7.39 -38.71 -7.35
C LYS A 8 -8.20 -37.43 -7.10
N LEU A 9 -9.26 -37.53 -6.30
CA LEU A 9 -10.06 -36.37 -5.88
C LEU A 9 -9.22 -35.36 -5.06
N LEU A 10 -8.45 -35.85 -4.08
CA LEU A 10 -7.59 -35.03 -3.23
C LEU A 10 -6.54 -34.23 -4.03
N VAL A 11 -5.90 -34.87 -5.01
CA VAL A 11 -4.90 -34.20 -5.87
C VAL A 11 -5.54 -33.10 -6.72
N VAL A 12 -6.76 -33.30 -7.21
CA VAL A 12 -7.51 -32.28 -7.98
C VAL A 12 -7.87 -31.08 -7.09
N PHE A 13 -8.34 -31.32 -5.86
CA PHE A 13 -8.66 -30.25 -4.91
C PHE A 13 -7.41 -29.44 -4.52
N LEU A 14 -6.27 -30.10 -4.26
CA LEU A 14 -5.00 -29.43 -3.96
C LEU A 14 -4.49 -28.56 -5.14
N GLY A 15 -4.62 -29.04 -6.38
CA GLY A 15 -4.27 -28.27 -7.58
C GLY A 15 -5.13 -27.02 -7.76
N LEU A 16 -6.44 -27.12 -7.48
CA LEU A 16 -7.37 -25.99 -7.49
C LEU A 16 -7.02 -24.92 -6.45
N ILE A 17 -6.66 -25.31 -5.23
CA ILE A 17 -6.29 -24.38 -4.15
C ILE A 17 -4.98 -23.64 -4.49
N ALA A 18 -4.00 -24.32 -5.10
CA ALA A 18 -2.73 -23.72 -5.49
C ALA A 18 -2.86 -22.66 -6.61
N MET A 19 -3.83 -22.81 -7.52
CA MET A 19 -4.12 -21.85 -8.59
C MET A 19 -4.71 -20.52 -8.08
N ILE A 20 -5.36 -20.51 -6.90
CA ILE A 20 -6.04 -19.32 -6.36
C ILE A 20 -5.12 -18.50 -5.44
N ALA A 21 -4.05 -19.11 -4.92
CA ALA A 21 -3.08 -18.47 -4.05
C ALA A 21 -2.34 -17.22 -4.60
N PRO A 22 -2.03 -17.06 -5.92
CA PRO A 22 -1.17 -15.97 -6.36
C PRO A 22 -1.85 -14.59 -6.35
N ILE A 23 -3.17 -14.53 -6.16
CA ILE A 23 -3.93 -13.26 -6.16
C ILE A 23 -3.81 -12.53 -4.80
N ALA A 24 -3.33 -13.21 -3.76
CA ALA A 24 -3.06 -12.62 -2.45
C ALA A 24 -1.69 -11.92 -2.36
N LYS A 25 -1.07 -11.55 -3.49
CA LYS A 25 0.02 -10.57 -3.50
C LYS A 25 -0.57 -9.18 -3.26
N GLY A 26 -1.10 -9.01 -2.05
CA GLY A 26 -1.52 -7.74 -1.51
C GLY A 26 -0.37 -6.78 -1.68
N LYS A 27 -0.56 -5.79 -2.55
CA LYS A 27 0.30 -4.61 -2.60
C LYS A 27 0.50 -4.19 -1.16
N SER A 28 1.74 -4.34 -0.69
CA SER A 28 2.15 -3.91 0.64
C SER A 28 1.52 -2.55 0.88
N LYS A 29 0.59 -2.50 1.83
CA LYS A 29 0.00 -1.26 2.31
C LYS A 29 1.15 -0.49 2.96
N ASN A 30 1.94 0.20 2.13
CA ASN A 30 2.70 1.34 2.59
C ASN A 30 1.63 2.24 3.21
N LYS A 31 1.58 2.28 4.54
CA LYS A 31 0.77 3.26 5.25
C LYS A 31 1.02 4.59 4.55
N PRO A 32 -0.02 5.30 4.09
CA PRO A 32 0.16 6.56 3.40
C PRO A 32 0.99 7.45 4.33
N ARG A 33 2.26 7.68 3.97
CA ARG A 33 3.10 8.62 4.68
C ARG A 33 2.49 9.98 4.43
N ILE A 34 2.12 10.68 5.49
CA ILE A 34 1.55 12.01 5.39
C ILE A 34 2.72 12.99 5.57
N PRO A 35 2.92 13.92 4.64
CA PRO A 35 3.97 14.92 4.78
C PRO A 35 3.65 15.80 5.99
N LYS A 36 4.66 16.10 6.81
CA LYS A 36 4.58 16.98 7.98
C LYS A 36 5.39 18.25 7.76
N CYS A 37 4.94 19.32 8.39
CA CYS A 37 5.66 20.56 8.57
C CYS A 37 5.98 20.68 10.06
N GLY A 38 7.22 20.38 10.45
CA GLY A 38 7.56 20.22 11.87
C GLY A 38 6.70 19.16 12.56
N SER A 39 5.94 19.58 13.57
CA SER A 39 5.05 18.72 14.36
C SER A 39 3.67 18.48 13.71
N THR A 40 3.23 19.36 12.81
CA THR A 40 1.89 19.35 12.23
C THR A 40 1.85 18.71 10.84
N ALA A 41 0.68 18.23 10.43
CA ALA A 41 0.50 17.72 9.07
C ALA A 41 0.63 18.87 8.07
N ALA A 42 1.44 18.69 7.02
CA ALA A 42 1.59 19.68 5.97
C ALA A 42 0.30 19.75 5.15
N THR A 43 -0.16 20.97 4.89
CA THR A 43 -1.35 21.23 4.08
C THR A 43 -0.95 21.65 2.66
N CYS A 44 -1.74 21.21 1.69
CA CYS A 44 -1.60 21.62 0.29
C CYS A 44 -2.57 22.76 0.00
N LYS A 45 -2.15 23.74 -0.81
CA LYS A 45 -3.04 24.83 -1.26
C LYS A 45 -4.19 24.30 -2.13
N LYS A 46 -3.96 23.18 -2.84
CA LYS A 46 -4.95 22.46 -3.63
C LYS A 46 -4.64 20.97 -3.60
N GLY A 47 -5.67 20.14 -3.46
CA GLY A 47 -5.54 18.68 -3.40
C GLY A 47 -5.07 18.15 -2.04
N THR A 48 -4.76 16.86 -2.02
CA THR A 48 -4.42 16.14 -0.78
C THR A 48 -2.90 15.98 -0.66
N PRO A 49 -2.31 16.26 0.52
CA PRO A 49 -0.90 15.98 0.78
C PRO A 49 -0.62 14.48 0.74
N SER A 50 0.44 14.07 0.07
CA SER A 50 0.86 12.67 -0.02
C SER A 50 2.38 12.55 -0.11
N CYS A 51 2.92 11.43 0.36
CA CYS A 51 4.33 11.13 0.22
C CYS A 51 4.53 10.00 -0.77
N VAL A 52 5.28 10.29 -1.84
CA VAL A 52 5.76 9.28 -2.77
C VAL A 52 7.16 8.88 -2.29
N GLY A 53 7.23 7.81 -1.50
CA GLY A 53 8.47 7.39 -0.84
C GLY A 53 8.91 8.37 0.27
N TYR A 54 9.96 9.13 0.00
CA TYR A 54 10.50 10.18 0.90
C TYR A 54 10.25 11.60 0.37
N THR A 55 9.69 11.73 -0.83
CA THR A 55 9.44 13.01 -1.46
C THR A 55 8.01 13.47 -1.18
N PRO A 56 7.83 14.64 -0.57
CA PRO A 56 6.50 15.20 -0.36
C PRO A 56 5.93 15.69 -1.69
N SER A 57 4.68 15.34 -1.98
CA SER A 57 3.95 15.81 -3.15
C SER A 57 2.52 16.21 -2.78
N CYS A 58 1.99 17.22 -3.47
CA CYS A 58 0.59 17.58 -3.37
C CYS A 58 -0.18 17.02 -4.55
N GLY A 59 -1.34 16.41 -4.29
CA GLY A 59 -2.26 15.99 -5.34
C GLY A 59 -2.69 17.18 -6.21
N GLN A 60 -3.00 16.91 -7.49
CA GLN A 60 -3.41 17.91 -8.49
C GLN A 60 -2.36 19.00 -8.80
N GLY A 61 -1.07 18.71 -8.61
CA GLY A 61 0.00 19.68 -8.91
C GLY A 61 0.00 20.90 -7.99
N GLY A 62 -0.66 20.80 -6.83
CA GLY A 62 -0.67 21.85 -5.83
C GLY A 62 0.72 22.13 -5.25
N LYS A 63 0.89 23.30 -4.62
CA LYS A 63 2.07 23.60 -3.80
C LYS A 63 1.71 23.39 -2.32
N PHE A 64 2.68 22.98 -1.51
CA PHE A 64 2.53 22.98 -0.06
C PHE A 64 2.38 24.41 0.45
N ASN A 65 1.60 24.59 1.50
CA ASN A 65 1.57 25.85 2.22
C ASN A 65 2.96 26.16 2.81
N LYS A 66 3.22 27.45 3.02
CA LYS A 66 4.52 27.94 3.48
C LYS A 66 4.88 27.25 4.79
N CYS A 67 5.92 26.41 4.74
CA CYS A 67 6.44 25.67 5.89
C CYS A 67 7.85 26.20 6.21
N PRO A 68 8.08 26.83 7.37
CA PRO A 68 9.39 27.41 7.69
C PRO A 68 10.48 26.35 7.86
N GLU A 69 10.14 25.16 8.35
CA GLU A 69 11.11 24.07 8.60
C GLU A 69 11.29 23.11 7.41
N GLY A 70 10.58 23.35 6.31
CA GLY A 70 10.49 22.45 5.17
C GLY A 70 9.56 21.26 5.41
N VAL A 71 8.97 20.76 4.33
CA VAL A 71 8.01 19.64 4.38
C VAL A 71 8.78 18.32 4.33
N LYS A 72 8.53 17.41 5.28
CA LYS A 72 9.20 16.10 5.36
C LYS A 72 8.19 14.96 5.42
N CYS A 73 8.51 13.84 4.78
CA CYS A 73 7.72 12.62 4.82
C CYS A 73 8.19 11.72 5.96
N LEU A 74 7.47 11.75 7.10
CA LEU A 74 7.78 10.90 8.25
C LEU A 74 7.15 9.51 8.08
N ARG A 75 7.92 8.46 8.40
CA ARG A 75 7.43 7.09 8.52
C ARG A 75 6.84 6.97 9.93
N PHE A 76 5.53 6.76 10.02
CA PHE A 76 4.87 6.35 11.27
C PHE A 76 5.18 4.89 11.58
#